data_AF-A0A9X1AC47-F1
#
_entry.id   AF-A0A9X1AC47-F1
#
_cell.length_a   1.000
_cell.length_b   1.000
_cell.length_c   1.000
_cell.angle_alpha   90.00
_cell.angle_beta   90.00
_cell.angle_gamma   90.00
#
_symmetry.space_group_name_H-M   'P 1'
#
loop_
_entity.id
_entity.type
_entity.pdbx_description
1 polymer ?
#
loop_
_entity_poly.entity_id
_entity_poly.type
_entity_poly.pdbx_seq_one_letter_code
_entity_poly.pdbx_strand_id
1 'polypeptide(L)'
;MVRLVTLARDRQSHLLFASVELLPTEMRVPPDPPGGGWWDNFGDNRLCVSRTALSLADALNWYETLKQGQATVPGKAFAISASALGSEPDYDGFTVLAEPPPFSPSWHGRPRLHRLVPMAELAEPVQALRDGVVDVDAQARARQWIRSHVHFDLLAYDDWLGGGVLIAPNPLLRGFGARIVNRSVTPETLELGGTPRRGANVTSLRMVVEEVRAGAPAWRAEGSPNALGRFRAPARSQVAMVREELFCPVRGVLGREPPALFFRSVSVSSSVVAEAKARHVDPPARAPDAGARTVYVQPAPARRSEPPMTPLRALEHLQHARAERQGALRPAEAPQVPPGVRLFEHNREETVDWICGLIARARFHVLFVDPYLDADDLQQFATATQYQGVAIRGLINPRSRRHKRIDPNGDSFGDLMLGKIAAFRDPAQELGEIDIRVSRGRRLHDRFLQIDEAIWHAGHSFNKVGGGEISLMTLVARPTELAQALAETFAEAEPFDSWWENRPPATWSLRQEAGHQLRRLAKWIERSRPGKPEAGADD
;
A
#
# COMPACT_ATOMS: atom_id res chain seq x y z
N MET A 1 31.37 -9.91 4.53
CA MET A 1 31.37 -8.55 5.12
C MET A 1 30.07 -8.36 5.88
N VAL A 2 30.13 -7.92 7.12
CA VAL A 2 28.94 -7.63 7.94
C VAL A 2 28.70 -6.12 7.92
N ARG A 3 27.50 -5.66 7.54
CA ARG A 3 27.00 -4.32 7.86
C ARG A 3 25.97 -4.45 8.98
N LEU A 4 26.11 -3.62 10.00
CA LEU A 4 25.23 -3.65 11.16
C LEU A 4 24.77 -2.23 11.47
N VAL A 5 23.47 -2.08 11.66
CA VAL A 5 22.80 -0.85 12.07
C VAL A 5 22.10 -1.14 13.39
N THR A 6 22.41 -0.37 14.42
CA THR A 6 21.82 -0.51 15.75
C THR A 6 21.36 0.83 16.30
N LEU A 7 20.37 0.75 17.18
CA LEU A 7 19.85 1.85 17.97
C LEU A 7 20.18 1.57 19.43
N ALA A 8 21.04 2.39 20.04
CA ALA A 8 21.33 2.29 21.45
C ALA A 8 20.45 3.23 22.27
N ARG A 9 19.73 2.68 23.24
CA ARG A 9 18.91 3.40 24.24
C ARG A 9 19.01 2.64 25.57
N ASP A 10 19.06 3.33 26.69
CA ASP A 10 19.09 2.72 28.03
C ASP A 10 20.18 1.64 28.22
N ARG A 11 21.36 1.88 27.63
CA ARG A 11 22.52 0.96 27.61
C ARG A 11 22.28 -0.38 26.91
N GLN A 12 21.17 -0.54 26.19
CA GLN A 12 20.90 -1.67 25.31
C GLN A 12 21.12 -1.26 23.85
N SER A 13 21.62 -2.17 23.02
CA SER A 13 21.82 -1.95 21.59
C SER A 13 20.80 -2.79 20.81
N HIS A 14 19.77 -2.15 20.29
CA HIS A 14 18.69 -2.80 19.54
C HIS A 14 19.05 -2.93 18.06
N LEU A 15 18.76 -4.08 17.46
CA LEU A 15 18.93 -4.32 16.04
C LEU A 15 17.97 -3.45 15.22
N LEU A 16 18.52 -2.62 14.33
CA LEU A 16 17.72 -1.94 13.28
C LEU A 16 17.80 -2.69 11.96
N PHE A 17 18.99 -3.14 11.58
CA PHE A 17 19.20 -3.89 10.34
C PHE A 17 20.59 -4.54 10.36
N ALA A 18 20.70 -5.75 9.82
CA ALA A 18 21.99 -6.38 9.57
C ALA A 18 22.04 -6.99 8.16
N SER A 19 23.21 -6.92 7.51
CA SER A 19 23.49 -7.70 6.33
C SER A 19 24.85 -8.38 6.37
N VAL A 20 24.89 -9.63 5.91
CA VAL A 20 26.11 -10.39 5.69
C VAL A 20 26.28 -10.59 4.19
N GLU A 21 27.20 -9.85 3.60
CA GLU A 21 27.47 -9.87 2.17
C GLU A 21 28.67 -10.78 1.86
N LEU A 22 28.42 -11.83 1.07
CA LEU A 22 29.47 -12.71 0.56
C LEU A 22 30.13 -12.06 -0.66
N LEU A 23 31.44 -11.92 -0.63
CA LEU A 23 32.19 -11.29 -1.70
C LEU A 23 32.79 -12.36 -2.63
N PRO A 24 32.54 -12.30 -3.95
CA PRO A 24 33.26 -13.13 -4.91
C PRO A 24 34.77 -12.87 -4.84
N THR A 25 35.58 -13.88 -5.15
CA THR A 25 37.06 -13.84 -5.02
C THR A 25 37.72 -12.68 -5.78
N GLU A 26 37.09 -12.22 -6.87
CA GLU A 26 37.60 -11.10 -7.68
C GLU A 26 37.28 -9.71 -7.08
N MET A 27 36.41 -9.64 -6.08
CA MET A 27 36.01 -8.37 -5.44
C MET A 27 36.97 -8.04 -4.31
N ARG A 28 37.43 -6.79 -4.29
CA ARG A 28 38.20 -6.27 -3.16
C ARG A 28 37.29 -6.11 -1.96
N VAL A 29 37.79 -6.52 -0.79
CA VAL A 29 37.12 -6.27 0.48
C VAL A 29 37.08 -4.76 0.71
N PRO A 30 35.91 -4.15 0.92
CA PRO A 30 35.82 -2.74 1.27
C PRO A 30 36.60 -2.46 2.55
N PRO A 31 37.31 -1.32 2.66
CA PRO A 31 38.00 -0.98 3.89
C PRO A 31 37.01 -0.82 5.03
N ASP A 32 37.43 -1.17 6.23
CA ASP A 32 36.66 -0.89 7.43
C ASP A 32 36.52 0.64 7.61
N PRO A 33 35.37 1.10 8.15
CA PRO A 33 35.17 2.50 8.45
C PRO A 33 36.12 2.99 9.55
N PRO A 34 36.47 4.29 9.56
CA PRO A 34 37.32 4.86 10.60
C PRO A 34 36.71 4.60 11.98
N GLY A 35 37.54 4.19 12.96
CA GLY A 35 37.07 3.89 14.32
C GLY A 35 36.12 2.67 14.43
N GLY A 36 35.99 1.85 13.39
CA GLY A 36 35.13 0.66 13.38
C GLY A 36 33.65 0.95 13.15
N GLY A 37 33.27 2.18 12.82
CA GLY A 37 31.90 2.56 12.47
C GLY A 37 31.64 4.06 12.62
N TRP A 38 30.42 4.45 12.31
CA TRP A 38 29.88 5.80 12.51
C TRP A 38 28.81 5.75 13.57
N TRP A 39 28.70 6.82 14.36
CA TRP A 39 27.62 6.96 15.33
C TRP A 39 27.24 8.43 15.51
N ASP A 40 25.99 8.67 15.88
CA ASP A 40 25.50 10.00 16.22
C ASP A 40 24.29 9.90 17.18
N ASN A 41 24.02 10.98 17.91
CA ASN A 41 22.95 11.04 18.91
C ASN A 41 21.75 11.84 18.37
N PHE A 42 20.56 11.32 18.60
CA PHE A 42 19.27 11.89 18.18
C PHE A 42 18.31 11.85 19.37
N GLY A 43 18.41 12.85 20.25
CA GLY A 43 17.75 12.82 21.55
C GLY A 43 18.38 11.76 22.46
N ASP A 44 17.56 10.92 23.09
CA ASP A 44 18.01 9.82 23.97
C ASP A 44 18.54 8.60 23.19
N ASN A 45 18.39 8.63 21.87
CA ASN A 45 18.75 7.54 20.98
C ASN A 45 20.13 7.78 20.37
N ARG A 46 21.01 6.76 20.41
CA ARG A 46 22.27 6.77 19.67
C ARG A 46 22.22 5.77 18.52
N LEU A 47 22.34 6.26 17.30
CA LEU A 47 22.44 5.41 16.12
C LEU A 47 23.89 5.02 15.86
N CYS A 48 24.10 3.76 15.49
CA CYS A 48 25.42 3.21 15.19
C CYS A 48 25.36 2.40 13.89
N VAL A 49 26.25 2.72 12.94
CA VAL A 49 26.45 1.97 11.70
C VAL A 49 27.87 1.44 11.67
N SER A 50 28.06 0.13 11.56
CA SER A 50 29.37 -0.48 11.39
C SER A 50 29.43 -1.34 10.14
N ARG A 51 30.66 -1.50 9.63
CA ARG A 51 30.99 -2.41 8.55
C ARG A 51 32.27 -3.14 8.93
N THR A 52 32.24 -4.47 8.92
CA THR A 52 33.37 -5.29 9.36
C THR A 52 33.63 -6.40 8.36
N ALA A 53 34.87 -6.48 7.87
CA ALA A 53 35.33 -7.63 7.11
C ALA A 53 35.60 -8.81 8.05
N LEU A 54 35.02 -9.96 7.74
CA LEU A 54 35.22 -11.23 8.45
C LEU A 54 35.59 -12.31 7.44
N SER A 55 36.21 -13.39 7.92
CA SER A 55 36.37 -14.61 7.12
C SER A 55 34.98 -15.18 6.78
N LEU A 56 34.91 -16.05 5.76
CA LEU A 56 33.64 -16.69 5.39
C LEU A 56 33.03 -17.46 6.57
N ALA A 57 33.85 -18.24 7.28
CA ALA A 57 33.40 -19.05 8.41
C ALA A 57 32.89 -18.16 9.55
N ASP A 58 33.62 -17.10 9.91
CA ASP A 58 33.23 -16.20 11.00
C ASP A 58 31.97 -15.40 10.65
N ALA A 59 31.82 -14.99 9.38
CA ALA A 59 30.64 -14.26 8.92
C ALA A 59 29.38 -15.13 8.97
N LEU A 60 29.47 -16.40 8.58
CA LEU A 60 28.37 -17.35 8.66
C LEU A 60 28.05 -17.71 10.11
N ASN A 61 29.06 -17.96 10.94
CA ASN A 61 28.87 -18.20 12.37
C ASN A 61 28.19 -17.00 13.05
N TRP A 62 28.63 -15.78 12.74
CA TRP A 62 27.98 -14.57 13.25
C TRP A 62 26.51 -14.48 12.83
N TYR A 63 26.19 -14.78 11.57
CA TYR A 63 24.80 -14.81 11.09
C TYR A 63 23.94 -15.83 11.82
N GLU A 64 24.47 -17.03 12.11
CA GLU A 64 23.77 -18.04 12.90
C GLU A 64 23.60 -17.61 14.37
N THR A 65 24.59 -16.95 14.98
CA THR A 65 24.41 -16.38 16.33
C THR A 65 23.35 -15.27 16.34
N LEU A 66 23.21 -14.52 15.25
CA LEU A 66 22.15 -13.51 15.11
C LEU A 66 20.78 -14.18 15.05
N LYS A 67 20.64 -15.24 14.24
CA LYS A 67 19.43 -16.07 14.16
C LYS A 67 19.00 -16.61 15.54
N GLN A 68 19.95 -16.95 16.40
CA GLN A 68 19.72 -17.45 17.76
C GLN A 68 19.49 -16.34 18.80
N GLY A 69 19.58 -15.06 18.43
CA GLY A 69 19.46 -13.92 19.35
C GLY A 69 20.67 -13.73 20.28
N GLN A 70 21.84 -14.27 19.90
CA GLN A 70 23.07 -14.27 20.70
C GLN A 70 24.20 -13.44 20.08
N ALA A 71 23.96 -12.77 18.96
CA ALA A 71 24.99 -12.01 18.26
C ALA A 71 25.50 -10.83 19.09
N THR A 72 26.81 -10.57 18.97
CA THR A 72 27.45 -9.35 19.43
C THR A 72 27.87 -8.48 18.26
N VAL A 73 28.18 -7.21 18.49
CA VAL A 73 28.80 -6.35 17.48
C VAL A 73 30.15 -6.97 17.07
N PRO A 74 30.41 -7.21 15.76
CA PRO A 74 31.65 -7.82 15.31
C PRO A 74 32.90 -7.12 15.89
N GLY A 75 33.82 -7.92 16.45
CA GLY A 75 35.04 -7.42 17.10
C GLY A 75 34.83 -6.74 18.47
N LYS A 76 33.61 -6.77 19.03
CA LYS A 76 33.28 -6.22 20.35
C LYS A 76 32.43 -7.19 21.17
N ALA A 77 32.44 -7.02 22.49
CA ALA A 77 31.64 -7.82 23.43
C ALA A 77 30.22 -7.25 23.68
N PHE A 78 29.78 -6.27 22.89
CA PHE A 78 28.45 -5.66 23.05
C PHE A 78 27.38 -6.55 22.43
N ALA A 79 26.48 -7.07 23.26
CA ALA A 79 25.32 -7.86 22.82
C ALA A 79 24.33 -7.01 22.02
N ILE A 80 23.72 -7.63 21.00
CA ILE A 80 22.67 -7.03 20.19
C ILE A 80 21.32 -7.59 20.68
N SER A 81 20.41 -6.71 21.05
CA SER A 81 19.04 -7.05 21.39
C SER A 81 18.20 -7.07 20.11
N ALA A 82 17.58 -8.20 19.79
CA ALA A 82 16.66 -8.34 18.66
C ALA A 82 15.39 -9.07 19.12
N SER A 83 14.27 -8.82 18.45
CA SER A 83 13.08 -9.68 18.56
C SER A 83 13.42 -11.10 18.08
N ALA A 84 12.65 -12.10 18.47
CA ALA A 84 12.85 -13.47 17.97
C ALA A 84 12.87 -13.47 16.43
N LEU A 85 13.88 -14.09 15.83
CA LEU A 85 14.08 -14.08 14.37
C LEU A 85 13.76 -15.45 13.77
N GLY A 86 12.98 -15.45 12.70
CA GLY A 86 12.66 -16.62 11.88
C GLY A 86 13.40 -16.58 10.55
N SER A 87 13.88 -17.72 10.06
CA SER A 87 14.52 -17.80 8.75
C SER A 87 13.50 -17.88 7.62
N GLU A 88 13.72 -17.08 6.57
CA GLU A 88 12.98 -17.14 5.31
C GLU A 88 13.99 -17.22 4.14
N PRO A 89 14.09 -18.36 3.44
CA PRO A 89 13.27 -19.55 3.62
C PRO A 89 13.54 -20.25 4.97
N ASP A 90 12.58 -21.05 5.44
CA ASP A 90 12.68 -21.81 6.70
C ASP A 90 13.57 -23.06 6.61
N TYR A 91 14.09 -23.35 5.42
CA TYR A 91 15.08 -24.38 5.13
C TYR A 91 16.44 -23.78 4.75
N ASP A 92 17.50 -24.60 4.79
CA ASP A 92 18.86 -24.21 4.39
C ASP A 92 18.94 -23.95 2.88
N GLY A 93 18.57 -22.73 2.49
CA GLY A 93 18.47 -22.34 1.09
C GLY A 93 18.50 -20.84 0.90
N PHE A 94 18.32 -20.45 -0.35
CA PHE A 94 18.24 -19.04 -0.71
C PHE A 94 17.04 -18.79 -1.63
N THR A 95 16.50 -17.58 -1.54
CA THR A 95 15.55 -17.04 -2.49
C THR A 95 16.24 -16.08 -3.45
N VAL A 96 15.74 -15.97 -4.68
CA VAL A 96 16.14 -14.94 -5.64
C VAL A 96 14.95 -14.04 -5.84
N LEU A 97 15.11 -12.76 -5.52
CA LEU A 97 14.04 -11.79 -5.72
C LEU A 97 13.91 -11.43 -7.20
N ALA A 98 12.67 -11.14 -7.61
CA ALA A 98 12.41 -10.56 -8.93
C ALA A 98 13.10 -9.20 -9.12
N GLU A 99 13.34 -8.49 -8.03
CA GLU A 99 13.99 -7.19 -8.01
C GLU A 99 15.12 -7.16 -6.98
N PRO A 100 16.27 -6.51 -7.27
CA PRO A 100 17.37 -6.44 -6.31
C PRO A 100 16.97 -5.68 -5.03
N PRO A 101 17.47 -6.09 -3.85
CA PRO A 101 17.24 -5.35 -2.61
C PRO A 101 17.72 -3.89 -2.69
N PRO A 102 17.10 -2.95 -1.94
CA PRO A 102 17.43 -1.53 -2.02
C PRO A 102 18.86 -1.19 -1.57
N PHE A 103 19.49 -2.06 -0.78
CA PHE A 103 20.87 -1.95 -0.30
C PHE A 103 21.90 -2.74 -1.12
N SER A 104 21.44 -3.42 -2.18
CA SER A 104 22.27 -4.25 -3.04
C SER A 104 22.98 -3.39 -4.09
N PRO A 105 24.33 -3.36 -4.13
CA PRO A 105 25.06 -2.75 -5.23
C PRO A 105 24.67 -3.33 -6.60
N SER A 106 24.76 -2.52 -7.65
CA SER A 106 24.40 -2.92 -9.02
C SER A 106 25.17 -4.16 -9.52
N TRP A 107 26.42 -4.34 -9.09
CA TRP A 107 27.26 -5.48 -9.48
C TRP A 107 26.79 -6.83 -8.91
N HIS A 108 25.90 -6.82 -7.90
CA HIS A 108 25.27 -8.06 -7.44
C HIS A 108 24.36 -8.68 -8.50
N GLY A 109 23.84 -7.88 -9.43
CA GLY A 109 22.71 -8.27 -10.27
C GLY A 109 21.52 -8.61 -9.38
N ARG A 110 21.11 -9.88 -9.38
CA ARG A 110 20.06 -10.42 -8.50
C ARG A 110 20.71 -11.40 -7.51
N PRO A 111 21.13 -10.94 -6.33
CA PRO A 111 21.77 -11.83 -5.38
C PRO A 111 20.75 -12.83 -4.81
N ARG A 112 21.27 -13.99 -4.40
CA ARG A 112 20.53 -14.96 -3.60
C ARG A 112 20.47 -14.47 -2.15
N LEU A 113 19.33 -14.60 -1.50
CA LEU A 113 19.09 -14.08 -0.16
C LEU A 113 18.58 -15.16 0.78
N HIS A 114 19.05 -15.11 2.01
CA HIS A 114 18.41 -15.77 3.14
C HIS A 114 18.12 -14.68 4.18
N ARG A 115 16.89 -14.61 4.67
CA ARG A 115 16.42 -13.50 5.51
C ARG A 115 16.14 -14.01 6.92
N LEU A 116 16.42 -13.16 7.89
CA LEU A 116 15.97 -13.29 9.28
C LEU A 116 14.88 -12.25 9.49
N VAL A 117 13.67 -12.72 9.71
CA VAL A 117 12.44 -11.93 9.81
C VAL A 117 12.05 -11.83 11.29
N PRO A 118 11.72 -10.65 11.81
CA PRO A 118 11.14 -10.51 13.15
C PRO A 118 9.84 -11.31 13.27
N MET A 119 9.79 -12.22 14.24
CA MET A 119 8.63 -13.08 14.55
C MET A 119 7.76 -12.52 15.68
N ALA A 120 8.17 -11.40 16.24
CA ALA A 120 7.45 -10.67 17.27
C ALA A 120 7.58 -9.17 16.98
N GLU A 121 6.80 -8.38 17.70
CA GLU A 121 6.90 -6.92 17.65
C GLU A 121 8.34 -6.43 17.86
N LEU A 122 8.68 -5.35 17.16
CA LEU A 122 9.98 -4.69 17.30
C LEU A 122 10.11 -4.10 18.71
N ALA A 123 11.33 -3.96 19.22
CA ALA A 123 11.54 -3.27 20.50
C ALA A 123 10.99 -1.83 20.45
N GLU A 124 10.43 -1.33 21.56
CA GLU A 124 9.81 0.00 21.63
C GLU A 124 10.69 1.11 21.04
N PRO A 125 12.01 1.18 21.29
CA PRO A 125 12.83 2.25 20.73
C PRO A 125 12.90 2.22 19.19
N VAL A 126 12.86 1.00 18.62
CA VAL A 126 12.84 0.80 17.16
C VAL A 126 11.49 1.16 16.57
N GLN A 127 10.40 0.80 17.24
CA GLN A 127 9.04 1.20 16.84
C GLN A 127 8.88 2.72 16.90
N ALA A 128 9.31 3.36 17.98
CA ALA A 128 9.25 4.81 18.15
C ALA A 128 10.03 5.56 17.07
N LEU A 129 11.22 5.05 16.69
CA LEU A 129 12.00 5.60 15.57
C LEU A 129 11.26 5.46 14.23
N ARG A 130 10.59 4.33 13.98
CA ARG A 130 9.79 4.11 12.77
C ARG A 130 8.59 5.06 12.72
N ASP A 131 7.87 5.18 13.82
CA ASP A 131 6.56 5.85 13.88
C ASP A 131 6.64 7.37 14.08
N GLY A 132 7.77 7.90 14.54
CA GLY A 132 8.05 9.34 14.54
C GLY A 132 7.26 10.18 15.55
N VAL A 133 6.76 9.54 16.61
CA VAL A 133 5.67 10.11 17.44
C VAL A 133 6.13 11.22 18.41
N VAL A 134 7.41 11.29 18.78
CA VAL A 134 7.87 12.12 19.91
C VAL A 134 8.71 13.32 19.48
N ASP A 135 9.53 13.20 18.44
CA ASP A 135 10.39 14.28 17.94
C ASP A 135 10.59 14.14 16.42
N VAL A 136 9.74 14.81 15.64
CA VAL A 136 9.72 14.74 14.17
C VAL A 136 11.02 15.23 13.56
N ASP A 137 11.63 16.28 14.14
CA ASP A 137 12.88 16.85 13.64
C ASP A 137 14.06 15.92 13.90
N ALA A 138 14.17 15.36 15.12
CA ALA A 138 15.19 14.37 15.42
C ALA A 138 15.00 13.11 14.57
N GLN A 139 13.76 12.67 14.33
CA GLN A 139 13.47 11.54 13.45
C GLN A 139 13.90 11.83 11.99
N ALA A 140 13.59 13.02 11.45
CA ALA A 140 13.99 13.40 10.10
C ALA A 140 15.52 13.42 9.95
N ARG A 141 16.23 13.98 10.94
CA ARG A 141 17.70 13.96 10.99
C ARG A 141 18.25 12.54 11.10
N ALA A 142 17.66 11.71 11.96
CA ALA A 142 18.05 10.32 12.15
C ALA A 142 17.86 9.49 10.86
N ARG A 143 16.72 9.63 10.19
CA ARG A 143 16.44 8.99 8.90
C ARG A 143 17.44 9.40 7.83
N GLN A 144 17.71 10.71 7.71
CA GLN A 144 18.69 11.23 6.77
C GLN A 144 20.11 10.73 7.07
N TRP A 145 20.48 10.66 8.36
CA TRP A 145 21.76 10.13 8.80
C TRP A 145 21.91 8.64 8.50
N ILE A 146 20.89 7.81 8.74
CA ILE A 146 20.91 6.39 8.37
C ILE A 146 21.08 6.26 6.85
N ARG A 147 20.30 7.03 6.08
CA ARG A 147 20.33 7.00 4.62
C ARG A 147 21.70 7.36 4.06
N SER A 148 22.40 8.34 4.64
CA SER A 148 23.72 8.74 4.15
C SER A 148 24.82 7.71 4.43
N HIS A 149 24.68 6.89 5.48
CA HIS A 149 25.68 5.89 5.88
C HIS A 149 25.39 4.47 5.38
N VAL A 150 24.11 4.12 5.19
CA VAL A 150 23.69 2.78 4.71
C VAL A 150 23.33 2.81 3.21
N HIS A 151 23.22 4.01 2.63
CA HIS A 151 22.92 4.27 1.21
C HIS A 151 21.54 3.82 0.72
N PHE A 152 20.61 3.55 1.63
CA PHE A 152 19.19 3.37 1.34
C PHE A 152 18.35 3.87 2.50
N ASP A 153 17.07 4.13 2.24
CA ASP A 153 16.14 4.62 3.25
C ASP A 153 15.53 3.46 4.05
N LEU A 154 16.21 3.02 5.11
CA LEU A 154 15.77 1.88 5.93
C LEU A 154 14.36 2.04 6.49
N LEU A 155 13.97 3.26 6.90
CA LEU A 155 12.63 3.50 7.44
C LEU A 155 11.55 3.51 6.36
N ALA A 156 11.92 3.79 5.11
CA ALA A 156 11.01 3.61 3.98
C ALA A 156 10.88 2.12 3.58
N TYR A 157 11.94 1.33 3.74
CA TYR A 157 11.92 -0.11 3.53
C TYR A 157 11.79 -0.85 4.87
N ASP A 158 10.75 -0.50 5.63
CA ASP A 158 10.54 -0.98 7.00
C ASP A 158 10.23 -2.49 7.10
N ASP A 159 10.00 -3.17 5.98
CA ASP A 159 9.97 -4.63 5.88
C ASP A 159 11.33 -5.30 6.17
N TRP A 160 12.40 -4.51 6.25
CA TRP A 160 13.75 -4.96 6.66
C TRP A 160 14.12 -4.56 8.08
N LEU A 161 13.27 -3.79 8.76
CA LEU A 161 13.55 -3.24 10.09
C LEU A 161 13.56 -4.36 11.14
N GLY A 162 14.56 -4.35 12.00
CA GLY A 162 14.79 -5.38 13.02
C GLY A 162 15.21 -6.74 12.46
N GLY A 163 15.44 -6.85 11.15
CA GLY A 163 15.82 -8.09 10.48
C GLY A 163 17.31 -8.20 10.14
N GLY A 164 17.67 -9.38 9.64
CA GLY A 164 19.00 -9.68 9.13
C GLY A 164 18.94 -10.30 7.73
N VAL A 165 19.96 -10.13 6.90
CA VAL A 165 19.99 -10.76 5.57
C VAL A 165 21.37 -11.27 5.19
N LEU A 166 21.45 -12.53 4.79
CA LEU A 166 22.62 -13.11 4.14
C LEU A 166 22.46 -12.91 2.63
N ILE A 167 23.41 -12.19 2.03
CA ILE A 167 23.44 -11.83 0.62
C ILE A 167 24.54 -12.63 -0.06
N ALA A 168 24.15 -13.51 -0.97
CA ALA A 168 25.05 -14.36 -1.75
C ALA A 168 24.94 -14.02 -3.25
N PRO A 169 25.79 -13.13 -3.78
CA PRO A 169 25.89 -12.86 -5.21
C PRO A 169 26.13 -14.14 -6.03
N ASN A 170 25.88 -14.06 -7.34
CA ASN A 170 26.19 -15.17 -8.23
C ASN A 170 27.71 -15.44 -8.19
N PRO A 171 28.16 -16.64 -7.78
CA PRO A 171 29.58 -16.92 -7.61
C PRO A 171 30.27 -17.26 -8.94
N LEU A 172 29.52 -17.55 -10.00
CA LEU A 172 30.05 -18.06 -11.27
C LEU A 172 29.97 -17.04 -12.42
N LEU A 173 28.91 -16.24 -12.49
CA LEU A 173 28.71 -15.22 -13.52
C LEU A 173 28.57 -13.82 -12.91
N ARG A 174 29.02 -12.79 -13.64
CA ARG A 174 28.85 -11.37 -13.25
C ARG A 174 27.44 -10.82 -13.53
N GLY A 175 26.72 -11.48 -14.42
CA GLY A 175 25.36 -11.18 -14.81
C GLY A 175 24.79 -12.37 -15.57
N PHE A 176 23.50 -12.38 -15.82
CA PHE A 176 22.82 -13.41 -16.60
C PHE A 176 21.63 -12.75 -17.30
N GLY A 177 21.43 -13.08 -18.55
CA GLY A 177 20.35 -12.54 -19.36
C GLY A 177 20.28 -13.26 -20.71
N ALA A 178 19.18 -13.06 -21.43
CA ALA A 178 19.01 -13.52 -22.79
C ALA A 178 18.96 -12.36 -23.78
N ARG A 179 19.42 -12.65 -24.98
CA ARG A 179 19.32 -11.76 -26.13
C ARG A 179 19.00 -12.56 -27.38
N ILE A 180 18.38 -11.91 -28.34
CA ILE A 180 18.12 -12.51 -29.65
C ILE A 180 19.31 -12.23 -30.54
N VAL A 181 19.96 -13.28 -31.03
CA VAL A 181 21.19 -13.18 -31.84
C VAL A 181 20.86 -12.81 -33.28
N ASN A 182 19.75 -13.32 -33.81
CA ASN A 182 19.30 -13.05 -35.17
C ASN A 182 17.78 -12.82 -35.17
N ARG A 183 17.37 -11.60 -35.55
CA ARG A 183 15.96 -11.16 -35.59
C ARG A 183 15.31 -11.34 -36.97
N SER A 184 16.10 -11.63 -38.01
CA SER A 184 15.67 -11.66 -39.42
C SER A 184 15.53 -13.07 -39.99
N VAL A 185 15.74 -14.11 -39.17
CA VAL A 185 15.70 -15.51 -39.60
C VAL A 185 14.73 -16.30 -38.73
N THR A 186 13.89 -17.10 -39.37
CA THR A 186 13.08 -18.15 -38.73
C THR A 186 13.76 -19.49 -39.04
N PRO A 187 14.15 -20.31 -38.04
CA PRO A 187 13.96 -20.13 -36.60
C PRO A 187 14.82 -19.01 -35.96
N GLU A 188 14.26 -18.29 -34.99
CA GLU A 188 15.02 -17.33 -34.18
C GLU A 188 15.96 -18.08 -33.22
N THR A 189 17.11 -17.48 -32.90
CA THR A 189 18.04 -18.05 -31.91
C THR A 189 18.23 -17.09 -30.76
N LEU A 190 17.91 -17.56 -29.55
CA LEU A 190 18.26 -16.88 -28.31
C LEU A 190 19.64 -17.30 -27.86
N GLU A 191 20.41 -16.35 -27.33
CA GLU A 191 21.62 -16.64 -26.57
C GLU A 191 21.42 -16.19 -25.14
N LEU A 192 21.54 -17.16 -24.23
CA LEU A 192 21.54 -16.98 -22.80
C LEU A 192 22.98 -16.89 -22.33
N GLY A 193 23.21 -16.13 -21.27
CA GLY A 193 24.38 -16.31 -20.44
C GLY A 193 24.93 -15.03 -19.87
N GLY A 194 26.17 -15.11 -19.42
CA GLY A 194 26.84 -14.04 -18.71
C GLY A 194 28.34 -14.10 -18.87
N THR A 195 29.02 -13.05 -18.43
CA THR A 195 30.48 -13.06 -18.34
C THR A 195 30.88 -13.88 -17.11
N PRO A 196 31.64 -14.99 -17.26
CA PRO A 196 32.14 -15.74 -16.12
C PRO A 196 33.02 -14.88 -15.22
N ARG A 197 32.97 -15.13 -13.91
CA ARG A 197 33.91 -14.52 -12.97
C ARG A 197 35.31 -15.10 -13.15
N ARG A 198 36.33 -14.35 -12.74
CA ARG A 198 37.72 -14.77 -12.86
C ARG A 198 37.94 -16.11 -12.15
N GLY A 199 38.38 -17.13 -12.90
CA GLY A 199 38.64 -18.48 -12.38
C GLY A 199 37.40 -19.33 -12.11
N ALA A 200 36.19 -18.85 -12.47
CA ALA A 200 34.96 -19.61 -12.25
C ALA A 200 34.83 -20.80 -13.21
N ASN A 201 34.48 -21.96 -12.68
CA ASN A 201 34.11 -23.13 -13.47
C ASN A 201 32.60 -23.16 -13.75
N VAL A 202 32.22 -22.89 -14.99
CA VAL A 202 30.81 -22.82 -15.44
C VAL A 202 30.22 -24.15 -15.91
N THR A 203 30.99 -25.25 -15.91
CA THR A 203 30.54 -26.56 -16.43
C THR A 203 29.36 -27.15 -15.65
N SER A 204 29.23 -26.79 -14.37
CA SER A 204 28.11 -27.20 -13.51
C SER A 204 26.84 -26.40 -13.72
N LEU A 205 26.84 -25.36 -14.56
CA LEU A 205 25.67 -24.52 -14.80
C LEU A 205 24.68 -25.20 -15.76
N ARG A 206 23.40 -24.92 -15.52
CA ARG A 206 22.29 -25.18 -16.42
C ARG A 206 21.56 -23.87 -16.66
N MET A 207 21.32 -23.57 -17.94
CA MET A 207 20.61 -22.39 -18.39
C MET A 207 19.30 -22.84 -19.02
N VAL A 208 18.20 -22.27 -18.57
CA VAL A 208 16.86 -22.55 -19.06
C VAL A 208 16.26 -21.26 -19.59
N VAL A 209 15.65 -21.34 -20.76
CA VAL A 209 14.75 -20.31 -21.29
C VAL A 209 13.39 -20.93 -21.55
N GLU A 210 12.34 -20.21 -21.19
CA GLU A 210 10.97 -20.61 -21.46
C GLU A 210 10.21 -19.43 -22.07
N GLU A 211 9.62 -19.63 -23.24
CA GLU A 211 8.69 -18.67 -23.81
C GLU A 211 7.35 -18.74 -23.09
N VAL A 212 6.80 -17.58 -22.75
CA VAL A 212 5.47 -17.43 -22.17
C VAL A 212 4.57 -16.70 -23.16
N ARG A 213 3.42 -17.28 -23.50
CA ARG A 213 2.40 -16.68 -24.37
C ARG A 213 1.08 -16.64 -23.63
N ALA A 214 0.45 -15.46 -23.57
CA ALA A 214 -0.81 -15.26 -22.84
C ALA A 214 -0.80 -15.83 -21.40
N GLY A 215 0.33 -15.70 -20.70
CA GLY A 215 0.51 -16.20 -19.32
C GLY A 215 0.85 -17.68 -19.20
N ALA A 216 0.87 -18.45 -20.28
CA ALA A 216 1.18 -19.89 -20.27
C ALA A 216 2.53 -20.22 -20.92
N PRO A 217 3.27 -21.24 -20.44
CA PRO A 217 4.47 -21.75 -21.11
C PRO A 217 4.16 -22.27 -22.52
N ALA A 218 4.91 -21.82 -23.53
CA ALA A 218 4.73 -22.21 -24.94
C ALA A 218 5.90 -23.04 -25.49
N TRP A 219 7.12 -22.73 -25.08
CA TRP A 219 8.34 -23.40 -25.53
C TRP A 219 9.40 -23.34 -24.44
N ARG A 220 10.23 -24.38 -24.32
CA ARG A 220 11.32 -24.44 -23.34
C ARG A 220 12.57 -25.02 -23.97
N ALA A 221 13.72 -24.44 -23.64
CA ALA A 221 15.02 -24.98 -23.97
C ALA A 221 15.94 -24.94 -22.75
N GLU A 222 16.77 -25.98 -22.62
CA GLU A 222 17.74 -26.13 -21.54
C GLU A 222 19.09 -26.53 -22.13
N GLY A 223 20.18 -26.02 -21.55
CA GLY A 223 21.51 -26.47 -21.90
C GLY A 223 22.60 -26.01 -20.95
N SER A 224 23.80 -26.51 -21.22
CA SER A 224 25.01 -26.13 -20.50
C SER A 224 25.70 -24.97 -21.23
N PRO A 225 26.29 -24.00 -20.52
CA PRO A 225 27.06 -22.96 -21.19
C PRO A 225 28.35 -23.52 -21.77
N ASN A 226 28.82 -22.89 -22.86
CA ASN A 226 30.17 -23.06 -23.37
C ASN A 226 31.21 -22.41 -22.42
N ALA A 227 32.49 -22.48 -22.80
CA ALA A 227 33.60 -21.89 -22.03
C ALA A 227 33.46 -20.37 -21.79
N LEU A 228 32.69 -19.66 -22.62
CA LEU A 228 32.40 -18.22 -22.48
C LEU A 228 31.17 -17.94 -21.59
N GLY A 229 30.57 -18.97 -20.97
CA GLY A 229 29.37 -18.78 -20.17
C GLY A 229 28.11 -18.55 -21.00
N ARG A 230 28.04 -19.05 -22.24
CA ARG A 230 26.93 -18.83 -23.18
C ARG A 230 26.26 -20.12 -23.64
N PHE A 231 24.94 -20.09 -23.77
CA PHE A 231 24.11 -21.18 -24.31
C PHE A 231 23.21 -20.63 -25.42
N ARG A 232 23.07 -21.34 -26.53
CA ARG A 232 22.19 -20.95 -27.65
C ARG A 232 20.98 -21.87 -27.74
N ALA A 233 19.80 -21.27 -27.73
CA ALA A 233 18.52 -21.95 -27.77
C ALA A 233 17.77 -21.58 -29.07
N PRO A 234 17.65 -22.51 -30.04
CA PRO A 234 16.88 -22.28 -31.26
C PRO A 234 15.38 -22.37 -30.97
N ALA A 235 14.65 -21.28 -31.21
CA ALA A 235 13.21 -21.21 -31.09
C ALA A 235 12.54 -21.46 -32.46
N ARG A 236 11.49 -22.28 -32.48
CA ARG A 236 10.82 -22.70 -33.73
C ARG A 236 10.11 -21.55 -34.45
N SER A 237 9.82 -20.47 -33.75
CA SER A 237 9.16 -19.27 -34.25
C SER A 237 9.71 -18.03 -33.56
N GLN A 238 9.23 -16.85 -33.95
CA GLN A 238 9.52 -15.61 -33.23
C GLN A 238 9.08 -15.71 -31.77
N VAL A 239 9.93 -15.26 -30.86
CA VAL A 239 9.65 -15.25 -29.41
C VAL A 239 9.12 -13.90 -28.95
N ALA A 240 8.05 -13.90 -28.16
CA ALA A 240 7.44 -12.68 -27.63
C ALA A 240 7.97 -12.31 -26.25
N MET A 241 7.81 -13.22 -25.28
CA MET A 241 8.16 -13.02 -23.88
C MET A 241 8.90 -14.25 -23.39
N VAL A 242 10.01 -14.07 -22.69
CA VAL A 242 10.80 -15.19 -22.17
C VAL A 242 11.07 -15.04 -20.68
N ARG A 243 11.03 -16.17 -19.99
CA ARG A 243 11.52 -16.36 -18.63
C ARG A 243 12.84 -17.08 -18.69
N GLU A 244 13.78 -16.64 -17.87
CA GLU A 244 15.12 -17.21 -17.81
C GLU A 244 15.42 -17.73 -16.42
N GLU A 245 16.11 -18.87 -16.37
CA GLU A 245 16.56 -19.47 -15.12
C GLU A 245 17.99 -19.98 -15.25
N LEU A 246 18.80 -19.68 -14.24
CA LEU A 246 20.16 -20.16 -14.09
C LEU A 246 20.22 -21.04 -12.84
N PHE A 247 20.59 -22.30 -13.04
CA PHE A 247 20.63 -23.30 -12.00
C PHE A 247 22.02 -23.96 -11.91
N CYS A 248 22.40 -24.39 -10.72
CA CYS A 248 23.58 -25.19 -10.47
C CYS A 248 23.19 -26.35 -9.54
N PRO A 249 23.38 -27.63 -9.93
CA PRO A 249 23.00 -28.77 -9.10
C PRO A 249 23.61 -28.77 -7.69
N VAL A 250 24.78 -28.12 -7.53
CA VAL A 250 25.50 -28.01 -6.26
C VAL A 250 25.04 -26.80 -5.43
N ARG A 251 24.55 -25.73 -6.06
CA ARG A 251 24.32 -24.42 -5.41
C ARG A 251 22.87 -23.95 -5.45
N GLY A 252 21.98 -24.74 -6.04
CA GLY A 252 20.58 -24.41 -6.30
C GLY A 252 20.42 -23.35 -7.39
N VAL A 253 19.33 -22.59 -7.30
CA VAL A 253 18.99 -21.50 -8.21
C VAL A 253 19.96 -20.34 -8.01
N LEU A 254 20.62 -19.91 -9.08
CA LEU A 254 21.60 -18.80 -9.09
C LEU A 254 21.06 -17.51 -9.71
N GLY A 255 19.95 -17.60 -10.45
CA GLY A 255 19.27 -16.47 -11.05
C GLY A 255 17.94 -16.90 -11.66
N ARG A 256 16.92 -16.04 -11.53
CA ARG A 256 15.61 -16.27 -12.14
C ARG A 256 15.01 -14.90 -12.50
N GLU A 257 14.58 -14.75 -13.74
CA GLU A 257 13.89 -13.55 -14.19
C GLU A 257 12.41 -13.84 -14.44
N PRO A 258 11.49 -12.94 -14.05
CA PRO A 258 10.10 -13.06 -14.49
C PRO A 258 10.03 -12.95 -16.03
N PRO A 259 8.95 -13.42 -16.66
CA PRO A 259 8.76 -13.28 -18.10
C PRO A 259 8.92 -11.81 -18.54
N ALA A 260 9.87 -11.55 -19.45
CA ALA A 260 10.15 -10.21 -19.97
C ALA A 260 9.94 -10.17 -21.49
N LEU A 261 9.40 -9.04 -21.97
CA LEU A 261 9.13 -8.81 -23.39
C LEU A 261 10.41 -8.43 -24.13
N PHE A 262 10.58 -8.93 -25.36
CA PHE A 262 11.49 -8.30 -26.32
C PHE A 262 10.74 -7.15 -26.99
N PHE A 263 11.08 -5.89 -26.65
CA PHE A 263 10.48 -4.71 -27.28
C PHE A 263 10.68 -4.73 -28.80
N ARG A 264 9.58 -4.90 -29.55
CA ARG A 264 9.55 -4.91 -31.03
C ARG A 264 8.40 -4.08 -31.60
N SER A 265 7.26 -4.06 -30.91
CA SER A 265 6.12 -3.16 -31.15
C SER A 265 5.22 -3.16 -29.90
N VAL A 266 4.47 -2.08 -29.70
CA VAL A 266 3.46 -1.98 -28.63
C VAL A 266 2.09 -2.21 -29.27
N SER A 267 1.46 -3.34 -28.97
CA SER A 267 0.04 -3.54 -29.22
C SER A 267 -0.66 -3.75 -27.88
N VAL A 268 -1.50 -2.79 -27.51
CA VAL A 268 -2.38 -2.89 -26.36
C VAL A 268 -3.62 -3.64 -26.83
N SER A 269 -3.85 -4.84 -26.29
CA SER A 269 -5.14 -5.52 -26.41
C SER A 269 -5.64 -5.80 -25.00
N SER A 270 -6.81 -5.25 -24.68
CA SER A 270 -7.51 -5.54 -23.43
C SER A 270 -8.23 -6.87 -23.59
N SER A 271 -7.82 -7.87 -22.83
CA SER A 271 -8.62 -9.07 -22.61
C SER A 271 -9.41 -8.88 -21.31
N VAL A 272 -10.72 -8.89 -21.44
CA VAL A 272 -11.64 -9.05 -20.31
C VAL A 272 -11.76 -10.55 -20.06
N VAL A 273 -11.40 -11.00 -18.85
CA VAL A 273 -11.58 -12.40 -18.44
C VAL A 273 -12.53 -12.45 -17.24
N ALA A 274 -13.60 -13.21 -17.46
CA ALA A 274 -14.47 -13.98 -16.56
C ALA A 274 -15.23 -13.25 -15.42
N GLU A 275 -16.55 -13.23 -15.60
CA GLU A 275 -17.65 -13.32 -14.62
C GLU A 275 -17.29 -13.15 -13.13
N ALA A 276 -17.04 -11.90 -12.73
CA ALA A 276 -17.32 -11.47 -11.36
C ALA A 276 -18.78 -11.01 -11.29
N LYS A 277 -19.51 -11.40 -10.24
CA LYS A 277 -20.88 -10.96 -10.01
C LYS A 277 -20.89 -9.44 -9.88
N ALA A 278 -21.67 -8.78 -10.73
CA ALA A 278 -21.65 -7.33 -10.88
C ALA A 278 -22.89 -6.70 -10.23
N ARG A 279 -22.69 -5.64 -9.44
CA ARG A 279 -23.74 -4.78 -8.90
C ARG A 279 -23.88 -3.55 -9.78
N HIS A 280 -25.06 -3.34 -10.34
CA HIS A 280 -25.40 -2.10 -11.03
C HIS A 280 -25.82 -1.05 -10.01
N VAL A 281 -25.22 0.13 -10.09
CA VAL A 281 -25.46 1.24 -9.18
C VAL A 281 -25.93 2.43 -10.00
N ASP A 282 -27.16 2.84 -9.74
CA ASP A 282 -27.73 4.06 -10.31
C ASP A 282 -27.01 5.31 -9.80
N PRO A 283 -26.89 6.35 -10.66
CA PRO A 283 -26.28 7.60 -10.25
C PRO A 283 -27.09 8.29 -9.14
N PRO A 284 -26.42 9.05 -8.24
CA PRO A 284 -27.12 9.86 -7.26
C PRO A 284 -27.93 10.96 -7.96
N ALA A 285 -29.06 11.38 -7.36
CA ALA A 285 -29.97 12.36 -8.00
C ALA A 285 -29.30 13.72 -8.24
N ARG A 286 -28.24 14.03 -7.48
CA ARG A 286 -27.41 15.24 -7.62
C ARG A 286 -26.50 15.23 -8.85
N ALA A 287 -26.25 14.07 -9.46
CA ALA A 287 -25.41 13.93 -10.64
C ALA A 287 -26.08 12.99 -11.66
N PRO A 288 -27.23 13.40 -12.25
CA PRO A 288 -28.00 12.54 -13.16
C PRO A 288 -27.25 12.25 -14.47
N ASP A 289 -26.30 13.11 -14.86
CA ASP A 289 -25.46 12.93 -16.05
C ASP A 289 -24.31 11.95 -15.82
N ALA A 290 -24.03 11.57 -14.56
CA ALA A 290 -23.09 10.49 -14.28
C ALA A 290 -23.76 9.17 -14.72
N GLY A 291 -23.13 8.44 -15.64
CA GLY A 291 -23.66 7.15 -16.07
C GLY A 291 -23.80 6.16 -14.91
N ALA A 292 -24.72 5.21 -15.01
CA ALA A 292 -24.80 4.10 -14.07
C ALA A 292 -23.46 3.35 -14.03
N ARG A 293 -22.98 3.03 -12.82
CA ARG A 293 -21.69 2.35 -12.64
C ARG A 293 -21.89 0.87 -12.33
N THR A 294 -20.96 0.05 -12.81
CA THR A 294 -20.92 -1.39 -12.51
C THR A 294 -19.81 -1.65 -11.50
N VAL A 295 -20.17 -2.19 -10.34
CA VAL A 295 -19.23 -2.55 -9.28
C VAL A 295 -19.09 -4.06 -9.24
N TYR A 296 -17.89 -4.58 -9.45
CA TYR A 296 -17.62 -6.01 -9.34
C TYR A 296 -17.47 -6.40 -7.86
N VAL A 297 -18.31 -7.31 -7.41
CA VAL A 297 -18.35 -7.72 -6.00
C VAL A 297 -17.53 -9.00 -5.82
N GLN A 298 -16.57 -8.94 -4.90
CA GLN A 298 -15.75 -10.07 -4.48
C GLN A 298 -16.38 -10.75 -3.26
N PRO A 299 -16.30 -12.08 -3.13
CA PRO A 299 -16.81 -12.77 -1.95
C PRO A 299 -16.14 -12.26 -0.68
N ALA A 300 -16.91 -12.24 0.41
CA ALA A 300 -16.41 -11.84 1.72
C ALA A 300 -15.15 -12.67 2.05
N PRO A 301 -14.04 -12.05 2.48
CA PRO A 301 -12.89 -12.82 2.91
C PRO A 301 -13.33 -13.73 4.07
N ALA A 302 -13.25 -15.04 3.88
CA ALA A 302 -13.53 -15.99 4.95
C ALA A 302 -12.64 -15.63 6.14
N ARG A 303 -13.23 -15.39 7.32
CA ARG A 303 -12.51 -15.35 8.60
C ARG A 303 -11.88 -16.72 8.83
N ARG A 304 -10.74 -16.95 8.20
CA ARG A 304 -9.90 -18.12 8.46
C ARG A 304 -9.32 -17.91 9.85
N SER A 305 -9.41 -18.92 10.70
CA SER A 305 -8.55 -19.02 11.87
C SER A 305 -7.13 -18.70 11.41
N GLU A 306 -6.53 -17.65 11.95
CA GLU A 306 -5.17 -17.25 11.57
C GLU A 306 -4.28 -18.48 11.76
N PRO A 307 -3.78 -19.06 10.67
CA PRO A 307 -2.96 -20.23 10.81
C PRO A 307 -1.63 -19.79 11.47
N PRO A 308 -0.91 -20.69 12.14
CA PRO A 308 0.23 -20.33 12.98
C PRO A 308 1.24 -19.47 12.22
N MET A 309 1.84 -18.52 12.93
CA MET A 309 2.73 -17.56 12.31
C MET A 309 4.05 -18.19 11.90
N THR A 310 4.31 -18.19 10.59
CA THR A 310 5.55 -18.69 9.97
C THR A 310 6.41 -17.50 9.52
N PRO A 311 7.73 -17.68 9.32
CA PRO A 311 8.61 -16.61 8.83
C PRO A 311 8.14 -16.01 7.49
N LEU A 312 7.65 -16.84 6.57
CA LEU A 312 7.06 -16.40 5.32
C LEU A 312 5.86 -15.46 5.55
N ARG A 313 4.92 -15.84 6.43
CA ARG A 313 3.76 -15.00 6.72
C ARG A 313 4.12 -13.72 7.46
N ALA A 314 5.08 -13.78 8.38
CA ALA A 314 5.59 -12.59 9.04
C ALA A 314 6.17 -11.62 8.01
N LEU A 315 6.92 -12.12 7.03
CA LEU A 315 7.44 -11.32 5.93
C LEU A 315 6.31 -10.76 5.04
N GLU A 316 5.31 -11.57 4.68
CA GLU A 316 4.15 -11.12 3.90
C GLU A 316 3.37 -10.02 4.65
N HIS A 317 3.18 -10.16 5.96
CA HIS A 317 2.53 -9.15 6.81
C HIS A 317 3.33 -7.84 6.83
N LEU A 318 4.66 -7.91 6.99
CA LEU A 318 5.52 -6.71 6.95
C LEU A 318 5.46 -6.03 5.57
N GLN A 319 5.52 -6.79 4.48
CA GLN A 319 5.43 -6.27 3.12
C GLN A 319 4.06 -5.65 2.83
N HIS A 320 2.99 -6.29 3.30
CA HIS A 320 1.63 -5.78 3.17
C HIS A 320 1.44 -4.50 3.97
N ALA A 321 1.88 -4.47 5.24
CA ALA A 321 1.81 -3.29 6.08
C ALA A 321 2.60 -2.10 5.49
N ARG A 322 3.76 -2.36 4.87
CA ARG A 322 4.51 -1.34 4.11
C ARG A 322 3.73 -0.87 2.89
N ALA A 323 3.18 -1.78 2.11
CA ALA A 323 2.39 -1.45 0.92
C ALA A 323 1.12 -0.65 1.27
N GLU A 324 0.50 -0.92 2.43
CA GLU A 324 -0.61 -0.13 2.96
C GLU A 324 -0.17 1.31 3.31
N ARG A 325 1.03 1.47 3.90
CA ARG A 325 1.59 2.79 4.23
C ARG A 325 2.05 3.60 3.01
N GLN A 326 2.62 2.96 2.00
CA GLN A 326 3.38 3.62 0.93
C GLN A 326 2.84 3.37 -0.49
N GLY A 327 1.80 2.54 -0.62
CA GLY A 327 1.28 2.06 -1.90
C GLY A 327 2.09 0.90 -2.50
N ALA A 328 1.73 0.51 -3.73
CA ALA A 328 2.45 -0.52 -4.49
C ALA A 328 3.76 -0.04 -5.13
N LEU A 329 4.00 1.28 -5.12
CA LEU A 329 5.22 1.89 -5.67
C LEU A 329 6.37 1.76 -4.68
N ARG A 330 7.60 1.62 -5.20
CA ARG A 330 8.79 1.69 -4.34
C ARG A 330 8.87 3.08 -3.69
N PRO A 331 9.41 3.21 -2.48
CA PRO A 331 9.68 4.51 -1.86
C PRO A 331 10.50 5.48 -2.71
N ALA A 332 11.37 4.97 -3.59
CA ALA A 332 12.16 5.78 -4.51
C ALA A 332 11.35 6.34 -5.70
N GLU A 333 10.16 5.79 -5.95
CA GLU A 333 9.25 6.09 -7.06
C GLU A 333 7.93 6.71 -6.56
N ALA A 334 7.69 6.73 -5.24
CA ALA A 334 6.51 7.31 -4.63
C ALA A 334 6.59 8.85 -4.63
N PRO A 335 5.52 9.56 -5.04
CA PRO A 335 5.43 11.01 -4.88
C PRO A 335 5.60 11.40 -3.40
N GLN A 336 6.39 12.46 -3.14
CA GLN A 336 6.68 13.03 -1.82
C GLN A 336 5.45 13.66 -1.12
N VAL A 337 4.23 13.32 -1.52
CA VAL A 337 3.01 13.72 -0.80
C VAL A 337 2.90 12.79 0.41
N PRO A 338 2.84 13.31 1.64
CA PRO A 338 2.70 12.46 2.82
C PRO A 338 1.53 11.49 2.64
N PRO A 339 1.72 10.17 2.80
CA PRO A 339 0.61 9.24 2.82
C PRO A 339 -0.34 9.68 3.94
N GLY A 340 -1.58 9.95 3.58
CA GLY A 340 -2.57 10.43 4.54
C GLY A 340 -2.89 11.92 4.49
N VAL A 341 -2.48 12.69 3.48
CA VAL A 341 -3.07 14.02 3.23
C VAL A 341 -3.44 14.17 1.75
N ARG A 342 -4.70 14.46 1.44
CA ARG A 342 -5.16 14.76 0.09
C ARG A 342 -5.85 16.12 0.05
N LEU A 343 -5.33 16.99 -0.78
CA LEU A 343 -5.92 18.28 -1.14
C LEU A 343 -6.79 18.11 -2.37
N PHE A 344 -7.97 18.72 -2.38
CA PHE A 344 -8.87 18.78 -3.53
C PHE A 344 -9.17 20.24 -3.86
N GLU A 345 -8.96 20.62 -5.11
CA GLU A 345 -9.21 21.97 -5.60
C GLU A 345 -10.22 21.91 -6.75
N HIS A 346 -11.45 22.37 -6.48
CA HIS A 346 -12.51 22.58 -7.50
C HIS A 346 -12.81 21.37 -8.43
N ASN A 347 -12.45 20.15 -8.03
CA ASN A 347 -12.66 18.94 -8.82
C ASN A 347 -13.48 17.90 -8.04
N ARG A 348 -14.80 18.07 -8.00
CA ARG A 348 -15.68 17.17 -7.25
C ARG A 348 -15.70 15.75 -7.83
N GLU A 349 -15.60 15.59 -9.14
CA GLU A 349 -15.60 14.29 -9.79
C GLU A 349 -14.40 13.45 -9.33
N GLU A 350 -13.18 13.98 -9.49
CA GLU A 350 -11.96 13.31 -9.02
C GLU A 350 -11.98 13.06 -7.50
N THR A 351 -12.54 13.99 -6.73
CA THR A 351 -12.68 13.84 -5.28
C THR A 351 -13.57 12.66 -4.93
N VAL A 352 -14.72 12.55 -5.58
CA VAL A 352 -15.68 11.47 -5.38
C VAL A 352 -15.04 10.14 -5.76
N ASP A 353 -14.37 10.08 -6.92
CA ASP A 353 -13.72 8.86 -7.40
C ASP A 353 -12.62 8.39 -6.44
N TRP A 354 -11.85 9.33 -5.90
CA TRP A 354 -10.82 9.03 -4.92
C TRP A 354 -11.42 8.48 -3.61
N ILE A 355 -12.47 9.11 -3.07
CA ILE A 355 -13.16 8.63 -1.86
C ILE A 355 -13.79 7.25 -2.11
N CYS A 356 -14.40 7.05 -3.28
CA CYS A 356 -14.93 5.75 -3.70
C CYS A 356 -13.82 4.69 -3.79
N GLY A 357 -12.63 5.06 -4.29
CA GLY A 357 -11.45 4.20 -4.34
C GLY A 357 -10.95 3.79 -2.94
N LEU A 358 -11.08 4.67 -1.93
CA LEU A 358 -10.83 4.30 -0.54
C LEU A 358 -11.87 3.29 -0.04
N ILE A 359 -13.15 3.59 -0.21
CA ILE A 359 -14.26 2.76 0.27
C ILE A 359 -14.29 1.39 -0.40
N ALA A 360 -13.90 1.31 -1.68
CA ALA A 360 -13.77 0.07 -2.42
C ALA A 360 -12.87 -0.95 -1.73
N ARG A 361 -11.93 -0.48 -0.89
CA ARG A 361 -10.99 -1.32 -0.14
C ARG A 361 -11.57 -1.84 1.19
N ALA A 362 -12.74 -1.38 1.62
CA ALA A 362 -13.35 -1.87 2.85
C ALA A 362 -13.62 -3.39 2.79
N ARG A 363 -13.21 -4.12 3.83
CA ARG A 363 -13.40 -5.57 3.93
C ARG A 363 -14.50 -5.96 4.91
N PHE A 364 -14.71 -5.17 5.95
CA PHE A 364 -15.63 -5.50 7.04
C PHE A 364 -16.67 -4.41 7.26
N HIS A 365 -16.26 -3.14 7.38
CA HIS A 365 -17.21 -2.04 7.60
C HIS A 365 -16.72 -0.69 7.10
N VAL A 366 -17.71 0.16 6.81
CA VAL A 366 -17.53 1.59 6.54
C VAL A 366 -18.42 2.36 7.50
N LEU A 367 -17.86 3.31 8.24
CA LEU A 367 -18.62 4.24 9.09
C LEU A 367 -18.45 5.67 8.58
N PHE A 368 -19.56 6.26 8.15
CA PHE A 368 -19.66 7.67 7.78
C PHE A 368 -20.04 8.50 9.01
N VAL A 369 -19.18 9.41 9.43
CA VAL A 369 -19.52 10.41 10.46
C VAL A 369 -19.61 11.76 9.77
N ASP A 370 -20.83 12.21 9.49
CA ASP A 370 -21.06 13.52 8.88
C ASP A 370 -22.41 14.08 9.32
N PRO A 371 -22.44 15.25 10.00
CA PRO A 371 -23.70 15.90 10.39
C PRO A 371 -24.63 16.18 9.22
N TYR A 372 -24.07 16.29 8.01
CA TYR A 372 -24.77 16.68 6.80
C TYR A 372 -24.91 15.55 5.77
N LEU A 373 -24.61 14.30 6.12
CA LEU A 373 -24.85 13.16 5.24
C LEU A 373 -26.32 13.14 4.79
N ASP A 374 -26.56 12.87 3.51
CA ASP A 374 -27.89 12.64 2.95
C ASP A 374 -27.98 11.37 2.09
N ALA A 375 -29.19 11.12 1.57
CA ALA A 375 -29.51 9.94 0.79
C ALA A 375 -28.68 9.83 -0.50
N ASP A 376 -28.32 10.96 -1.13
CA ASP A 376 -27.45 10.98 -2.30
C ASP A 376 -26.01 10.62 -1.93
N ASP A 377 -25.52 11.16 -0.81
CA ASP A 377 -24.17 10.84 -0.34
C ASP A 377 -24.06 9.35 0.01
N LEU A 378 -25.10 8.78 0.65
CA LEU A 378 -25.17 7.36 0.95
C LEU A 378 -25.21 6.52 -0.34
N GLN A 379 -25.99 6.92 -1.34
CA GLN A 379 -26.00 6.33 -2.68
C GLN A 379 -24.61 6.37 -3.33
N GLN A 380 -23.96 7.53 -3.31
CA GLN A 380 -22.70 7.80 -3.98
C GLN A 380 -21.53 7.02 -3.36
N PHE A 381 -21.45 6.97 -2.04
CA PHE A 381 -20.27 6.45 -1.35
C PHE A 381 -20.43 5.01 -0.86
N ALA A 382 -21.57 4.64 -0.25
CA ALA A 382 -21.71 3.31 0.33
C ALA A 382 -21.71 2.18 -0.71
N THR A 383 -22.22 2.46 -1.92
CA THR A 383 -22.24 1.48 -3.02
C THR A 383 -20.88 1.32 -3.71
N ALA A 384 -19.83 2.02 -3.27
CA ALA A 384 -18.48 1.87 -3.80
C ALA A 384 -17.75 0.62 -3.26
N THR A 385 -18.28 -0.02 -2.22
CA THR A 385 -17.70 -1.23 -1.62
C THR A 385 -17.59 -2.37 -2.65
N GLN A 386 -16.46 -3.08 -2.66
CA GLN A 386 -16.20 -4.17 -3.61
C GLN A 386 -16.23 -5.56 -2.97
N TYR A 387 -16.51 -5.67 -1.67
CA TYR A 387 -16.59 -6.94 -0.95
C TYR A 387 -18.01 -7.21 -0.47
N GLN A 388 -18.44 -8.47 -0.55
CA GLN A 388 -19.72 -8.91 -0.02
C GLN A 388 -19.76 -8.74 1.50
N GLY A 389 -20.92 -8.34 2.02
CA GLY A 389 -21.19 -8.32 3.46
C GLY A 389 -20.50 -7.19 4.23
N VAL A 390 -19.92 -6.20 3.54
CA VAL A 390 -19.36 -5.00 4.19
C VAL A 390 -20.50 -4.22 4.86
N ALA A 391 -20.42 -4.03 6.18
CA ALA A 391 -21.41 -3.26 6.93
C ALA A 391 -21.28 -1.77 6.62
N ILE A 392 -22.40 -1.10 6.37
CA ILE A 392 -22.47 0.34 6.13
C ILE A 392 -23.12 0.99 7.34
N ARG A 393 -22.35 1.84 8.01
CA ARG A 393 -22.79 2.57 9.20
C ARG A 393 -22.75 4.06 8.96
N GLY A 394 -23.68 4.79 9.55
CA GLY A 394 -23.74 6.24 9.44
C GLY A 394 -24.05 6.86 10.79
N LEU A 395 -23.31 7.89 11.17
CA LEU A 395 -23.54 8.68 12.34
C LEU A 395 -23.77 10.14 11.93
N ILE A 396 -25.01 10.59 12.07
CA ILE A 396 -25.46 11.88 11.56
C ILE A 396 -26.04 12.76 12.68
N ASN A 397 -26.14 14.06 12.40
CA ASN A 397 -26.78 15.02 13.29
C ASN A 397 -27.66 15.98 12.46
N PRO A 398 -28.90 15.57 12.13
CA PRO A 398 -29.76 16.33 11.24
C PRO A 398 -30.11 17.70 11.86
N ARG A 399 -29.85 18.79 11.13
CA ARG A 399 -30.30 20.11 11.58
C ARG A 399 -31.81 20.13 11.80
N SER A 400 -32.25 20.84 12.84
CA SER A 400 -33.66 21.02 13.25
C SER A 400 -34.60 21.64 12.20
N ARG A 401 -34.11 21.99 11.00
CA ARG A 401 -34.91 22.50 9.87
C ARG A 401 -34.72 21.70 8.58
N ARG A 402 -33.93 20.61 8.57
CA ARG A 402 -33.61 19.84 7.35
C ARG A 402 -34.78 19.01 6.83
N HIS A 403 -35.68 18.59 7.73
CA HIS A 403 -36.98 17.97 7.38
C HIS A 403 -37.93 18.90 6.60
N LYS A 404 -37.57 20.18 6.41
CA LYS A 404 -38.34 21.19 5.66
C LYS A 404 -37.94 21.31 4.19
N ARG A 405 -36.84 20.65 3.78
CA ARG A 405 -36.45 20.57 2.38
C ARG A 405 -37.21 19.41 1.75
N ILE A 406 -38.15 19.78 0.90
CA ILE A 406 -38.84 18.89 -0.03
C ILE A 406 -38.02 18.91 -1.32
N ASP A 407 -37.72 17.75 -1.87
CA ASP A 407 -37.05 17.63 -3.16
C ASP A 407 -37.99 18.07 -4.31
N PRO A 408 -37.53 18.12 -5.57
CA PRO A 408 -38.39 18.48 -6.70
C PRO A 408 -39.59 17.55 -6.91
N ASN A 409 -39.54 16.33 -6.38
CA ASN A 409 -40.55 15.28 -6.53
C ASN A 409 -41.58 15.25 -5.39
N GLY A 410 -41.38 16.03 -4.32
CA GLY A 410 -42.31 16.10 -3.20
C GLY A 410 -41.87 15.33 -1.95
N ASP A 411 -40.71 14.67 -1.98
CA ASP A 411 -40.23 13.83 -0.89
C ASP A 411 -39.40 14.63 0.12
N SER A 412 -39.59 14.34 1.40
CA SER A 412 -38.78 14.95 2.45
C SER A 412 -37.43 14.26 2.59
N PHE A 413 -36.43 14.97 3.11
CA PHE A 413 -35.11 14.40 3.42
C PHE A 413 -35.17 13.04 4.15
N GLY A 414 -36.08 12.90 5.11
CA GLY A 414 -36.17 11.68 5.89
C GLY A 414 -36.80 10.53 5.10
N ASP A 415 -37.79 10.81 4.27
CA ASP A 415 -38.43 9.77 3.44
C ASP A 415 -37.46 9.26 2.36
N LEU A 416 -36.66 10.14 1.76
CA LEU A 416 -35.58 9.77 0.85
C LEU A 416 -34.50 8.93 1.54
N MET A 417 -34.10 9.30 2.76
CA MET A 417 -33.12 8.53 3.54
C MET A 417 -33.66 7.14 3.90
N LEU A 418 -34.92 7.05 4.36
CA LEU A 418 -35.58 5.77 4.66
C LEU A 418 -35.66 4.88 3.42
N GLY A 419 -36.08 5.45 2.29
CA GLY A 419 -36.13 4.73 1.01
C GLY A 419 -34.78 4.16 0.60
N LYS A 420 -33.69 4.94 0.78
CA LYS A 420 -32.33 4.46 0.49
C LYS A 420 -31.83 3.41 1.48
N ILE A 421 -32.09 3.56 2.77
CA ILE A 421 -31.75 2.54 3.78
C ILE A 421 -32.45 1.22 3.45
N ALA A 422 -33.76 1.27 3.11
CA ALA A 422 -34.51 0.10 2.72
C ALA A 422 -33.96 -0.55 1.44
N ALA A 423 -33.63 0.25 0.42
CA ALA A 423 -33.02 -0.24 -0.81
C ALA A 423 -31.66 -0.91 -0.57
N PHE A 424 -30.88 -0.44 0.40
CA PHE A 424 -29.58 -1.02 0.73
C PHE A 424 -29.65 -2.29 1.58
N ARG A 425 -30.76 -2.47 2.31
CA ARG A 425 -31.06 -3.71 3.03
C ARG A 425 -31.52 -4.83 2.09
N ASP A 426 -31.77 -4.55 0.81
CA ASP A 426 -32.06 -5.57 -0.20
C ASP A 426 -30.86 -6.53 -0.34
N PRO A 427 -31.03 -7.85 -0.11
CA PRO A 427 -29.97 -8.84 -0.27
C PRO A 427 -29.32 -8.83 -1.67
N ALA A 428 -30.03 -8.36 -2.71
CA ALA A 428 -29.48 -8.21 -4.06
C ALA A 428 -28.33 -7.19 -4.12
N GLN A 429 -28.23 -6.28 -3.15
CA GLN A 429 -27.12 -5.32 -3.06
C GLN A 429 -25.85 -5.93 -2.46
N GLU A 430 -25.91 -7.12 -1.85
CA GLU A 430 -24.79 -7.84 -1.23
C GLU A 430 -24.02 -7.03 -0.17
N LEU A 431 -24.63 -5.98 0.36
CA LEU A 431 -24.12 -5.23 1.50
C LEU A 431 -24.34 -6.01 2.80
N GLY A 432 -23.54 -5.70 3.82
CA GLY A 432 -23.73 -6.22 5.17
C GLY A 432 -24.84 -5.48 5.91
N GLU A 433 -24.68 -5.37 7.22
CA GLU A 433 -25.57 -4.58 8.08
C GLU A 433 -25.61 -3.11 7.62
N ILE A 434 -26.82 -2.56 7.43
CA ILE A 434 -27.04 -1.14 7.15
C ILE A 434 -27.64 -0.47 8.39
N ASP A 435 -26.83 0.36 9.07
CA ASP A 435 -27.21 1.01 10.33
C ASP A 435 -26.85 2.50 10.32
N ILE A 436 -27.87 3.34 10.11
CA ILE A 436 -27.74 4.81 10.16
C ILE A 436 -28.36 5.30 11.45
N ARG A 437 -27.61 6.07 12.23
CA ARG A 437 -28.00 6.57 13.55
C ARG A 437 -27.84 8.08 13.70
N VAL A 438 -28.66 8.64 14.58
CA VAL A 438 -28.71 10.07 14.90
C VAL A 438 -28.18 10.30 16.31
N SER A 439 -27.10 11.07 16.42
CA SER A 439 -26.56 11.47 17.73
C SER A 439 -27.37 12.63 18.32
N ARG A 440 -28.00 12.40 19.48
CA ARG A 440 -28.72 13.44 20.25
C ARG A 440 -27.87 14.06 21.37
N GLY A 441 -26.98 13.27 21.97
CA GLY A 441 -26.22 13.66 23.18
C GLY A 441 -24.91 14.41 22.91
N ARG A 442 -24.24 14.14 21.78
CA ARG A 442 -22.97 14.79 21.42
C ARG A 442 -23.10 15.47 20.06
N ARG A 443 -22.85 16.79 20.00
CA ARG A 443 -22.84 17.50 18.72
C ARG A 443 -21.63 17.07 17.92
N LEU A 444 -21.87 16.26 16.90
CA LEU A 444 -20.88 15.94 15.87
C LEU A 444 -20.64 17.22 15.05
N HIS A 445 -19.43 17.76 15.13
CA HIS A 445 -19.00 18.93 14.35
C HIS A 445 -18.00 18.56 13.26
N ASP A 446 -17.16 17.57 13.56
CA ASP A 446 -16.14 17.04 12.66
C ASP A 446 -16.70 15.92 11.79
N ARG A 447 -16.03 15.67 10.66
CA ARG A 447 -16.41 14.57 9.76
C ARG A 447 -15.30 13.54 9.69
N PHE A 448 -15.71 12.28 9.75
CA PHE A 448 -14.81 11.15 9.65
C PHE A 448 -15.35 10.13 8.66
N LEU A 449 -14.43 9.49 7.95
CA LEU A 449 -14.67 8.28 7.19
C LEU A 449 -13.82 7.18 7.82
N GLN A 450 -14.45 6.23 8.48
CA GLN A 450 -13.76 5.04 8.97
C GLN A 450 -13.98 3.90 7.97
N ILE A 451 -12.88 3.26 7.57
CA ILE A 451 -12.85 2.10 6.70
C ILE A 451 -12.05 1.03 7.45
N ASP A 452 -12.74 -0.01 7.90
CA ASP A 452 -12.15 -1.03 8.79
C ASP A 452 -11.44 -0.36 10.00
N GLU A 453 -10.11 -0.46 10.09
CA GLU A 453 -9.29 0.14 11.15
C GLU A 453 -8.76 1.55 10.82
N ALA A 454 -8.85 1.98 9.56
CA ALA A 454 -8.36 3.28 9.12
C ALA A 454 -9.43 4.36 9.32
N ILE A 455 -9.03 5.52 9.86
CA ILE A 455 -9.92 6.68 10.01
C ILE A 455 -9.34 7.87 9.24
N TRP A 456 -10.17 8.47 8.39
CA TRP A 456 -9.87 9.72 7.69
C TRP A 456 -10.71 10.85 8.26
N HIS A 457 -10.08 11.96 8.59
CA HIS A 457 -10.75 13.23 8.87
C HIS A 457 -11.02 13.97 7.55
N ALA A 458 -12.21 14.54 7.40
CA ALA A 458 -12.59 15.35 6.24
C ALA A 458 -12.96 16.78 6.66
N GLY A 459 -12.27 17.76 6.08
CA GLY A 459 -12.52 19.19 6.37
C GLY A 459 -13.91 19.67 5.90
N HIS A 460 -14.47 19.02 4.87
CA HIS A 460 -15.80 19.30 4.36
C HIS A 460 -16.70 18.08 4.43
N SER A 461 -18.00 18.32 4.54
CA SER A 461 -19.02 17.27 4.45
C SER A 461 -18.99 16.59 3.08
N PHE A 462 -19.36 15.31 3.04
CA PHE A 462 -19.36 14.50 1.82
C PHE A 462 -20.24 15.09 0.71
N ASN A 463 -21.30 15.82 1.09
CA ASN A 463 -22.15 16.54 0.14
C ASN A 463 -21.49 17.76 -0.53
N LYS A 464 -20.39 18.28 0.01
CA LYS A 464 -19.72 19.51 -0.46
C LYS A 464 -18.26 19.32 -0.84
N VAL A 465 -17.64 18.22 -0.45
CA VAL A 465 -16.22 17.97 -0.70
C VAL A 465 -15.88 18.12 -2.19
N GLY A 466 -14.85 18.90 -2.51
CA GLY A 466 -14.40 19.19 -3.88
C GLY A 466 -15.34 20.08 -4.72
N GLY A 467 -16.46 20.59 -4.17
CA GLY A 467 -17.52 21.27 -4.91
C GLY A 467 -17.35 22.77 -5.19
N GLY A 468 -16.20 23.38 -4.86
CA GLY A 468 -15.95 24.81 -5.13
C GLY A 468 -15.03 25.53 -4.13
N GLU A 469 -14.56 24.85 -3.08
CA GLU A 469 -13.54 25.36 -2.17
C GLU A 469 -12.45 24.32 -1.99
N ILE A 470 -11.26 24.76 -1.57
CA ILE A 470 -10.16 23.87 -1.21
C ILE A 470 -10.63 22.93 -0.09
N SER A 471 -10.61 21.63 -0.35
CA SER A 471 -11.00 20.60 0.62
C SER A 471 -9.79 19.75 0.98
N LEU A 472 -9.70 19.35 2.26
CA LEU A 472 -8.62 18.53 2.77
C LEU A 472 -9.19 17.25 3.40
N MET A 473 -8.57 16.11 3.09
CA MET A 473 -8.76 14.87 3.84
C MET A 473 -7.43 14.40 4.42
N THR A 474 -7.45 13.98 5.69
CA THR A 474 -6.25 13.58 6.43
C THR A 474 -6.46 12.25 7.14
N LEU A 475 -5.56 11.29 6.93
CA LEU A 475 -5.54 10.02 7.66
C LEU A 475 -5.11 10.28 9.11
N VAL A 476 -5.87 9.73 10.05
CA VAL A 476 -5.59 9.82 11.49
C VAL A 476 -4.50 8.81 11.84
N ALA A 477 -3.32 9.30 12.24
CA ALA A 477 -2.13 8.47 12.48
C ALA A 477 -2.30 7.47 13.64
N ARG A 478 -3.08 7.81 14.67
CA ARG A 478 -3.37 6.95 15.82
C ARG A 478 -4.88 6.87 16.05
N PRO A 479 -5.59 6.00 15.31
CA PRO A 479 -7.04 6.00 15.30
C PRO A 479 -7.65 5.37 16.55
N THR A 480 -6.92 4.65 17.41
CA THR A 480 -7.50 3.81 18.48
C THR A 480 -8.42 4.56 19.44
N GLU A 481 -7.98 5.68 20.01
CA GLU A 481 -8.79 6.48 20.93
C GLU A 481 -10.02 7.07 20.22
N LEU A 482 -9.84 7.54 18.99
CA LEU A 482 -10.92 8.09 18.16
C LEU A 482 -11.92 7.01 17.75
N ALA A 483 -11.45 5.83 17.35
CA ALA A 483 -12.26 4.67 17.00
C ALA A 483 -13.14 4.26 18.18
N GLN A 484 -12.56 4.22 19.38
CA GLN A 484 -13.31 3.94 20.60
C GLN A 484 -14.38 5.01 20.86
N ALA A 485 -14.02 6.30 20.79
CA ALA A 485 -14.98 7.39 21.00
C ALA A 485 -16.11 7.39 19.96
N LEU A 486 -15.81 7.07 18.70
CA LEU A 486 -16.80 6.94 17.63
C LEU A 486 -17.70 5.72 17.86
N ALA A 487 -17.14 4.59 18.29
CA ALA A 487 -17.91 3.38 18.60
C ALA A 487 -18.87 3.59 19.79
N GLU A 488 -18.40 4.24 20.86
CA GLU A 488 -19.23 4.63 22.01
C GLU A 488 -20.35 5.58 21.58
N THR A 489 -20.02 6.63 20.82
CA THR A 489 -21.03 7.58 20.33
C THR A 489 -22.06 6.91 19.42
N PHE A 490 -21.63 5.96 18.58
CA PHE A 490 -22.53 5.19 17.72
C PHE A 490 -23.46 4.28 18.53
N ALA A 491 -22.94 3.64 19.58
CA ALA A 491 -23.73 2.79 20.48
C ALA A 491 -24.81 3.59 21.24
N GLU A 492 -24.50 4.82 21.65
CA GLU A 492 -25.43 5.75 22.33
C GLU A 492 -26.44 6.41 21.38
N ALA A 493 -26.17 6.42 20.08
CA ALA A 493 -27.02 7.09 19.09
C ALA A 493 -28.31 6.31 18.80
N GLU A 494 -29.38 7.05 18.48
CA GLU A 494 -30.68 6.49 18.15
C GLU A 494 -30.74 6.08 16.67
N PRO A 495 -31.31 4.92 16.30
CA PRO A 495 -31.53 4.55 14.90
C PRO A 495 -32.33 5.62 14.13
N PHE A 496 -31.96 5.85 12.87
CA PHE A 496 -32.60 6.88 12.04
C PHE A 496 -34.09 6.66 11.88
N ASP A 497 -34.51 5.40 11.70
CA ASP A 497 -35.91 4.99 11.55
C ASP A 497 -36.75 5.47 12.74
N SER A 498 -36.30 5.13 13.97
CA SER A 498 -36.95 5.56 15.22
C SER A 498 -36.89 7.07 15.44
N TRP A 499 -35.76 7.71 15.10
CA TRP A 499 -35.62 9.16 15.22
C TRP A 499 -36.60 9.90 14.30
N TRP A 500 -36.78 9.42 13.07
CA TRP A 500 -37.66 10.03 12.09
C TRP A 500 -39.12 9.93 12.51
N GLU A 501 -39.56 8.79 13.00
CA GLU A 501 -40.92 8.58 13.52
C GLU A 501 -41.22 9.47 14.73
N ASN A 502 -40.27 9.56 15.67
CA ASN A 502 -40.43 10.30 16.93
C ASN A 502 -40.05 11.78 16.83
N ARG A 503 -39.88 12.32 15.62
CA ARG A 503 -39.43 13.70 15.43
C ARG A 503 -40.46 14.71 15.96
N PRO A 504 -40.04 15.81 16.60
CA PRO A 504 -40.95 16.86 17.01
C PRO A 504 -41.74 17.39 15.78
N PRO A 505 -43.08 17.49 15.85
CA PRO A 505 -43.88 17.98 14.73
C PRO A 505 -43.51 19.42 14.39
N ALA A 506 -43.50 19.73 13.09
CA ALA A 506 -43.21 21.06 12.61
C ALA A 506 -44.39 21.99 12.92
N THR A 507 -44.29 22.83 13.96
CA THR A 507 -45.24 23.94 14.12
C THR A 507 -44.97 24.98 13.04
N TRP A 508 -45.79 24.98 11.98
CA TRP A 508 -45.77 25.96 10.91
C TRP A 508 -46.61 27.17 11.31
N SER A 509 -45.98 28.27 11.67
CA SER A 509 -46.75 29.51 11.92
C SER A 509 -47.13 30.17 10.59
N LEU A 510 -48.34 30.73 10.48
CA LEU A 510 -48.80 31.52 9.33
C LEU A 510 -47.80 32.62 8.90
N ARG A 511 -47.04 33.17 9.85
CA ARG A 511 -45.97 34.15 9.58
C ARG A 511 -44.81 33.56 8.77
N GLN A 512 -44.50 32.29 8.97
CA GLN A 512 -43.44 31.59 8.25
C GLN A 512 -43.87 31.20 6.83
N GLU A 513 -45.15 30.85 6.61
CA GLU A 513 -45.73 30.67 5.26
C GLU A 513 -45.63 31.96 4.46
N ALA A 514 -46.10 33.08 5.04
CA ALA A 514 -46.06 34.39 4.39
C ALA A 514 -44.63 34.79 4.03
N GLY A 515 -43.66 34.59 4.92
CA GLY A 515 -42.24 34.86 4.67
C GLY A 515 -41.58 33.92 3.66
N HIS A 516 -42.10 32.71 3.45
CA HIS A 516 -41.63 31.79 2.41
C HIS A 516 -42.17 32.20 1.04
N GLN A 517 -43.47 32.51 0.94
CA GLN A 517 -44.09 32.97 -0.30
C GLN A 517 -43.49 34.30 -0.79
N LEU A 518 -43.22 35.25 0.12
CA LEU A 518 -42.55 36.50 -0.23
C LEU A 518 -41.13 36.29 -0.78
N ARG A 519 -40.38 35.32 -0.26
CA ARG A 519 -39.03 34.99 -0.78
C ARG A 519 -39.06 34.28 -2.13
N ARG A 520 -40.07 33.43 -2.38
CA ARG A 520 -40.31 32.87 -3.73
C ARG A 520 -40.66 33.96 -4.73
N LEU A 521 -41.52 34.90 -4.34
CA LEU A 521 -41.90 36.04 -5.17
C LEU A 521 -40.68 36.93 -5.49
N ALA A 522 -39.84 37.22 -4.50
CA ALA A 522 -38.61 38.00 -4.69
C ALA A 522 -37.63 37.34 -5.68
N LYS A 523 -37.39 36.02 -5.54
CA LYS A 523 -36.53 35.26 -6.47
C LYS A 523 -37.11 35.15 -7.88
N TRP A 524 -38.43 35.13 -8.00
CA TRP A 524 -39.09 35.16 -9.30
C TRP A 524 -38.90 36.52 -9.98
N ILE A 525 -39.06 37.62 -9.25
CA ILE A 525 -38.83 38.98 -9.74
C ILE A 525 -37.36 39.19 -10.16
N GLU A 526 -36.39 38.65 -9.41
CA GLU A 526 -34.96 38.71 -9.79
C GLU A 526 -34.65 37.96 -11.10
N ARG A 527 -35.33 36.83 -11.35
CA ARG A 527 -35.15 36.05 -12.59
C ARG A 527 -35.87 36.63 -13.81
N SER A 528 -36.87 37.48 -13.60
CA SER A 528 -37.69 38.05 -14.68
C SER A 528 -37.19 39.39 -15.23
N ARG A 529 -36.02 39.88 -14.81
CA ARG A 529 -35.39 41.06 -15.45
C ARG A 529 -34.61 40.62 -16.70
N PRO A 530 -35.01 41.02 -17.92
CA PRO A 530 -34.22 40.78 -19.13
C PRO A 530 -32.93 41.60 -19.05
N GLY A 531 -31.80 40.96 -19.32
CA GLY A 531 -30.49 41.60 -19.34
C GLY A 531 -30.43 42.77 -20.31
N LYS A 532 -29.89 43.90 -19.85
CA LYS A 532 -29.37 44.95 -20.74
C LYS A 532 -28.22 44.36 -21.56
N PRO A 533 -28.12 44.63 -22.87
CA PRO A 533 -26.92 44.30 -23.63
C PRO A 533 -25.79 45.21 -23.19
N GLU A 534 -24.66 44.64 -22.75
CA GLU A 534 -23.42 45.37 -22.55
C GLU A 534 -22.91 45.83 -23.92
N ALA A 535 -22.93 47.14 -24.13
CA ALA A 535 -22.15 47.79 -25.16
C ALA A 535 -20.68 47.79 -24.71
N GLY A 536 -19.78 47.35 -25.60
CA GLY A 536 -18.34 47.36 -25.34
C GLY A 536 -17.71 48.75 -25.36
N ALA A 537 -16.51 48.83 -24.80
CA ALA A 537 -15.33 49.55 -25.34
C ALA A 537 -14.17 49.45 -24.33
N ASP A 538 -13.02 48.97 -24.82
CA ASP A 538 -11.64 49.46 -24.64
C ASP A 538 -11.21 49.99 -23.25
N ASP A 539 -10.33 49.26 -22.54
CA ASP A 539 -8.85 49.34 -22.63
C ASP A 539 -8.19 48.21 -21.81
#